data_AF-A0A7Y8IA00-F1
#
_entry.id   AF-A0A7Y8IA00-F1
#
_cell.length_a   1.000
_cell.length_b   1.000
_cell.length_c   1.000
_cell.angle_alpha   90.00
_cell.angle_beta   90.00
_cell.angle_gamma   90.00
#
_symmetry.space_group_name_H-M   'P 1'
#
loop_
_entity.id
_entity.type
_entity.pdbx_description
1 polymer ?
#
loop_
_entity_poly.entity_id
_entity_poly.type
_entity_poly.pdbx_seq_one_letter_code
_entity_poly.pdbx_strand_id
1 'polypeptide(L)'
;MVTTCVKSLSKIVNIKQNVSFHQKQILSCKALIFIADMHLNFNQRIVELNLNQRSSLTFTDKLPASISRIKQIRNSELAEDFYNRKIEYANLTQSFKLYDPCNPTPSLTILDFGQTSQSTWEENIEGHIRLRNLIHSQINLNGYEDCETPTLVDKMVPFIVQLNRLRLVEEYVIIDKAPVSAAIFNFGLFFFHNAKKLIEHGYSPYFYLPHIETLHDAKLWNDIFNFAEEQLGLPKGIAQAVV
;
A
#
# COMPACT_ATOMS: atom_id res chain seq x y z
N MET A 1 9.62 11.38 -26.67
CA MET A 1 9.57 11.65 -25.21
C MET A 1 9.94 10.46 -24.33
N VAL A 2 9.76 9.20 -24.76
CA VAL A 2 10.11 8.00 -23.95
C VAL A 2 11.61 7.92 -23.61
N THR A 3 12.49 8.36 -24.51
CA THR A 3 13.96 8.24 -24.39
C THR A 3 14.57 9.12 -23.28
N THR A 4 13.94 10.24 -22.94
CA THR A 4 14.47 11.21 -21.96
C THR A 4 14.16 10.79 -20.53
N CYS A 5 12.96 10.22 -20.30
CA CYS A 5 12.55 9.70 -19.00
C CYS A 5 13.45 8.55 -18.53
N VAL A 6 13.79 7.63 -19.44
CA VAL A 6 14.63 6.46 -19.13
C VAL A 6 16.05 6.87 -18.71
N LYS A 7 16.65 7.87 -19.38
CA LYS A 7 18.02 8.34 -19.10
C LYS A 7 18.16 9.09 -17.76
N SER A 8 17.11 9.80 -17.33
CA SER A 8 17.12 10.48 -16.03
C SER A 8 16.84 9.50 -14.89
N LEU A 9 15.88 8.59 -15.10
CA LEU A 9 15.53 7.58 -14.10
C LEU A 9 16.69 6.62 -13.84
N SER A 10 17.40 6.18 -14.88
CA SER A 10 18.51 5.22 -14.76
C SER A 10 19.69 5.75 -13.93
N LYS A 11 19.78 7.06 -13.68
CA LYS A 11 20.80 7.64 -12.81
C LYS A 11 20.43 7.55 -11.33
N ILE A 12 19.14 7.44 -11.03
CA ILE A 12 18.60 7.55 -9.66
C ILE A 12 18.05 6.21 -9.20
N VAL A 13 17.32 5.49 -10.05
CA VAL A 13 16.69 4.20 -9.75
C VAL A 13 17.46 3.07 -10.42
N ASN A 14 17.89 2.10 -9.63
CA ASN A 14 18.54 0.87 -10.07
C ASN A 14 17.78 -0.34 -9.52
N ILE A 15 17.25 -1.18 -10.43
CA ILE A 15 16.61 -2.44 -10.08
C ILE A 15 17.63 -3.55 -10.32
N LYS A 16 17.99 -4.28 -9.27
CA LYS A 16 19.01 -5.35 -9.30
C LYS A 16 18.53 -6.61 -10.02
N GLN A 17 17.22 -6.78 -10.18
CA GLN A 17 16.60 -7.91 -10.84
C GLN A 17 16.29 -7.62 -12.30
N ASN A 18 16.24 -8.69 -13.11
CA ASN A 18 15.79 -8.57 -14.49
C ASN A 18 14.27 -8.32 -14.52
N VAL A 19 13.84 -7.22 -15.13
CA VAL A 19 12.43 -6.86 -15.23
C VAL A 19 11.86 -7.34 -16.57
N SER A 20 10.97 -8.32 -16.51
CA SER A 20 10.31 -8.86 -17.71
C SER A 20 9.43 -7.80 -18.38
N PHE A 21 9.09 -8.00 -19.66
CA PHE A 21 8.19 -7.09 -20.37
C PHE A 21 6.83 -6.94 -19.66
N HIS A 22 6.32 -8.04 -19.10
CA HIS A 22 5.09 -8.06 -18.34
C HIS A 22 5.17 -7.21 -17.06
N GLN A 23 6.26 -7.30 -16.30
CA GLN A 23 6.45 -6.55 -15.06
C GLN A 23 6.59 -5.04 -15.28
N LYS A 24 7.02 -4.59 -16.46
CA LYS A 24 7.13 -3.15 -16.80
C LYS A 24 5.80 -2.41 -16.76
N GLN A 25 4.66 -3.12 -16.79
CA GLN A 25 3.35 -2.48 -16.63
C GLN A 25 3.15 -1.93 -15.21
N ILE A 26 3.67 -2.62 -14.20
CA ILE A 26 3.65 -2.16 -12.80
C ILE A 26 4.88 -1.30 -12.51
N LEU A 27 6.05 -1.74 -12.95
CA LEU A 27 7.32 -1.01 -12.82
C LEU A 27 7.51 0.00 -13.97
N SER A 28 6.45 0.77 -14.25
CA SER A 28 6.49 1.81 -15.29
C SER A 28 7.38 2.97 -14.85
N CYS A 29 7.96 3.71 -15.81
CA CYS A 29 8.83 4.84 -15.44
C CYS A 29 8.10 5.87 -14.57
N LYS A 30 6.81 6.13 -14.81
CA LYS A 30 6.04 7.07 -13.99
C LYS A 30 5.84 6.57 -12.56
N ALA A 31 5.55 5.28 -12.39
CA ALA A 31 5.42 4.67 -11.07
C ALA A 31 6.75 4.71 -10.30
N LEU A 32 7.87 4.42 -10.99
CA LEU A 32 9.20 4.46 -10.39
C LEU A 32 9.65 5.88 -10.02
N ILE A 33 9.30 6.90 -10.83
CA ILE A 33 9.53 8.32 -10.46
C ILE A 33 8.76 8.65 -9.20
N PHE A 34 7.47 8.32 -9.16
CA PHE A 34 6.62 8.57 -8.01
C PHE A 34 7.17 7.94 -6.72
N ILE A 35 7.65 6.69 -6.81
CA ILE A 35 8.30 6.01 -5.67
C ILE A 35 9.64 6.67 -5.32
N ALA A 36 10.43 7.07 -6.31
CA ALA A 36 11.70 7.75 -6.08
C ALA A 36 11.51 9.10 -5.39
N ASP A 37 10.52 9.89 -5.82
CA ASP A 37 10.21 11.17 -5.21
C ASP A 37 9.79 10.99 -3.74
N MET A 38 8.95 9.99 -3.44
CA MET A 38 8.65 9.64 -2.04
C MET A 38 9.89 9.21 -1.26
N HIS A 39 10.74 8.37 -1.84
CA HIS A 39 11.97 7.93 -1.19
C HIS A 39 12.88 9.12 -0.84
N LEU A 40 13.12 10.02 -1.79
CA LEU A 40 13.98 11.19 -1.60
C LEU A 40 13.43 12.15 -0.52
N ASN A 41 12.10 12.27 -0.40
CA ASN A 41 11.48 13.14 0.61
C ASN A 41 11.46 12.52 2.02
N PHE A 42 11.35 11.20 2.14
CA PHE A 42 11.02 10.56 3.43
C PHE A 42 12.08 9.59 3.96
N ASN A 43 13.01 9.10 3.13
CA ASN A 43 13.96 8.07 3.54
C ASN A 43 14.84 8.51 4.71
N GLN A 44 15.31 9.76 4.73
CA GLN A 44 16.09 10.29 5.85
C GLN A 44 15.30 10.21 7.17
N ARG A 45 14.03 10.64 7.18
CA ARG A 45 13.16 10.57 8.36
C ARG A 45 12.90 9.11 8.79
N ILE A 46 12.75 8.18 7.84
CA ILE A 46 12.60 6.75 8.14
C ILE A 46 13.85 6.20 8.85
N VAL A 47 15.04 6.54 8.35
CA VAL A 47 16.32 6.11 8.93
C VAL A 47 16.50 6.70 10.34
N GLU A 48 16.22 8.00 10.51
CA GLU A 48 16.31 8.69 11.81
C GLU A 48 15.35 8.07 12.85
N LEU A 49 14.11 7.76 12.47
CA LEU A 49 13.16 7.09 13.37
C LEU A 49 13.65 5.70 13.81
N ASN A 50 14.30 4.96 12.91
CA ASN A 50 14.87 3.65 13.24
C ASN A 50 16.02 3.76 14.26
N LEU A 51 16.92 4.73 14.07
CA LEU A 51 18.05 4.97 14.98
C LEU A 51 17.58 5.40 16.36
N ASN A 52 16.63 6.34 16.43
CA ASN A 52 16.11 6.87 17.68
C ASN A 52 15.42 5.77 18.49
N GLN A 53 14.62 4.92 17.86
CA GLN A 53 13.96 3.82 18.58
C GLN A 53 14.94 2.77 19.10
N ARG A 54 16.00 2.44 18.34
CA ARG A 54 17.08 1.56 18.84
C ARG A 54 17.79 2.14 20.05
N SER A 55 17.99 3.46 20.10
CA SER A 55 18.62 4.12 21.25
C SER A 55 17.72 4.17 22.49
N SER A 56 16.41 4.30 22.30
CA SER A 56 15.40 4.29 23.38
C SER A 56 14.98 2.90 23.84
N LEU A 57 15.54 1.82 23.27
CA LEU A 57 15.48 0.47 23.87
C LEU A 57 16.33 0.34 25.15
N THR A 58 16.99 1.43 25.57
CA THR A 58 17.42 1.57 26.96
C THR A 58 16.18 1.73 27.85
N PHE A 59 15.77 0.60 28.45
CA PHE A 59 14.62 0.46 29.32
C PHE A 59 14.50 1.61 30.32
N THR A 60 13.53 2.48 30.11
CA THR A 60 12.94 3.28 31.19
C THR A 60 11.43 3.18 31.05
N ASP A 61 10.77 2.65 32.09
CA ASP A 61 9.31 2.43 32.21
C ASP A 61 8.48 3.72 32.26
N LYS A 62 8.88 4.76 31.53
CA LYS A 62 8.17 6.04 31.52
C LYS A 62 7.49 6.22 30.16
N LEU A 63 6.16 6.07 30.16
CA LEU A 63 5.32 6.65 29.11
C LEU A 63 5.75 8.12 28.92
N PRO A 64 6.08 8.56 27.68
CA PRO A 64 6.41 9.95 27.44
C PRO A 64 5.23 10.84 27.84
N ALA A 65 5.47 11.81 28.71
CA ALA A 65 4.47 12.72 29.28
C ALA A 65 3.80 13.68 28.26
N SER A 66 4.01 13.49 26.95
CA SER A 66 3.65 14.44 25.89
C SER A 66 2.33 14.12 25.16
N ILE A 67 1.56 13.11 25.58
CA ILE A 67 0.26 12.75 24.97
C ILE A 67 -0.80 13.86 25.18
N SER A 68 -0.59 14.78 26.13
CA SER A 68 -1.52 15.88 26.45
C SER A 68 -1.61 17.00 25.38
N ARG A 69 -0.78 16.98 24.33
CA ARG A 69 -0.76 18.03 23.28
C ARG A 69 -1.53 17.70 22.00
N ILE A 70 -2.12 16.52 21.88
CA ILE A 70 -2.73 16.05 20.63
C ILE A 70 -4.22 16.44 20.59
N LYS A 71 -4.52 17.70 20.26
CA LYS A 71 -5.90 18.22 20.17
C LYS A 71 -6.61 18.00 18.82
N GLN A 72 -5.97 17.36 17.85
CA GLN A 72 -6.55 17.10 16.53
C GLN A 72 -6.17 15.70 16.04
N ILE A 73 -6.80 14.66 16.62
CA ILE A 73 -6.87 13.35 15.97
C ILE A 73 -8.09 13.43 15.05
N ARG A 74 -7.87 13.40 13.74
CA ARG A 74 -8.95 13.32 12.76
C ARG A 74 -9.34 11.85 12.66
N ASN A 75 -10.30 11.43 13.48
CA ASN A 75 -11.01 10.17 13.24
C ASN A 75 -11.98 10.40 12.10
N SER A 76 -11.63 9.98 10.88
CA SER A 76 -12.64 9.81 9.84
C SER A 76 -13.49 8.59 10.20
N GLU A 77 -14.80 8.70 10.10
CA GLU A 77 -15.66 7.52 10.15
C GLU A 77 -15.21 6.54 9.06
N LEU A 78 -15.03 5.27 9.43
CA LEU A 78 -14.82 4.21 8.45
C LEU A 78 -16.08 4.15 7.59
N ALA A 79 -15.92 3.87 6.29
CA ALA A 79 -17.10 3.69 5.43
C ALA A 79 -18.02 2.62 6.03
N GLU A 80 -19.33 2.77 5.85
CA GLU A 80 -20.34 1.83 6.36
C GLU A 80 -20.02 0.38 5.97
N ASP A 81 -19.36 0.21 4.82
CA ASP A 81 -18.88 -1.06 4.30
C ASP A 81 -17.89 -1.80 5.23
N PHE A 82 -17.33 -1.19 6.27
CA PHE A 82 -16.40 -1.85 7.20
C PHE A 82 -17.08 -2.49 8.43
N TYR A 83 -18.33 -2.14 8.72
CA TYR A 83 -18.99 -2.60 9.94
C TYR A 83 -19.57 -4.02 9.80
N ASN A 84 -19.54 -4.79 10.90
CA ASN A 84 -20.13 -6.13 11.02
C ASN A 84 -19.65 -7.16 9.97
N ARG A 85 -18.38 -7.09 9.57
CA ARG A 85 -17.77 -8.06 8.65
C ARG A 85 -16.80 -9.00 9.35
N LYS A 86 -16.84 -10.27 8.97
CA LYS A 86 -15.77 -11.23 9.28
C LYS A 86 -14.48 -10.77 8.60
N ILE A 87 -13.34 -10.90 9.28
CA ILE A 87 -12.03 -10.56 8.71
C ILE A 87 -11.40 -11.81 8.12
N GLU A 88 -10.89 -11.71 6.90
CA GLU A 88 -10.11 -12.75 6.24
C GLU A 88 -8.76 -12.20 5.80
N TYR A 89 -7.71 -13.01 5.94
CA TYR A 89 -6.37 -12.66 5.51
C TYR A 89 -6.08 -13.37 4.20
N ALA A 90 -5.60 -12.60 3.21
CA ALA A 90 -5.14 -13.15 1.95
C ALA A 90 -3.76 -12.60 1.62
N ASN A 91 -2.91 -13.46 1.07
CA ASN A 91 -1.57 -13.12 0.68
C ASN A 91 -1.53 -12.79 -0.82
N LEU A 92 -1.15 -11.56 -1.14
CA LEU A 92 -1.05 -11.08 -2.52
C LEU A 92 0.02 -11.81 -3.33
N THR A 93 0.98 -12.45 -2.68
CA THR A 93 2.05 -13.18 -3.38
C THR A 93 1.55 -14.54 -3.89
N GLN A 94 0.43 -15.03 -3.35
CA GLN A 94 -0.24 -16.28 -3.75
C GLN A 94 -1.53 -16.00 -4.53
N SER A 95 -2.15 -17.05 -5.08
CA SER A 95 -3.49 -16.94 -5.66
C SER A 95 -4.51 -16.58 -4.59
N PHE A 96 -5.27 -15.51 -4.79
CA PHE A 96 -6.32 -15.06 -3.88
C PHE A 96 -7.62 -14.75 -4.64
N LYS A 97 -8.75 -14.78 -3.93
CA LYS A 97 -10.05 -14.30 -4.40
C LYS A 97 -10.51 -13.19 -3.44
N LEU A 98 -10.97 -12.07 -3.98
CA LEU A 98 -11.62 -11.00 -3.19
C LEU A 98 -13.13 -11.20 -3.06
N TYR A 99 -13.68 -12.17 -3.77
CA TYR A 99 -15.11 -12.41 -3.84
C TYR A 99 -15.39 -13.90 -3.85
N ASP A 100 -16.42 -14.27 -3.09
CA ASP A 100 -17.04 -15.58 -3.10
C ASP A 100 -18.52 -15.38 -3.49
N PRO A 101 -18.97 -15.86 -4.66
CA PRO A 101 -20.37 -15.72 -5.10
C PRO A 101 -21.37 -16.40 -4.18
N CYS A 102 -20.93 -17.35 -3.35
CA CYS A 102 -21.78 -18.08 -2.44
C CYS A 102 -21.91 -17.42 -1.05
N ASN A 103 -21.23 -16.30 -0.80
CA ASN A 103 -21.27 -15.62 0.49
C ASN A 103 -22.01 -14.26 0.39
N PRO A 104 -23.25 -14.16 0.90
CA PRO A 104 -24.07 -12.94 0.83
C PRO A 104 -23.53 -11.80 1.71
N THR A 105 -22.66 -12.09 2.67
CA THR A 105 -21.97 -11.10 3.50
C THR A 105 -20.46 -11.27 3.33
N PRO A 106 -19.88 -10.71 2.25
CA PRO A 106 -18.48 -10.95 1.96
C PRO A 106 -17.61 -10.37 3.09
N SER A 107 -16.68 -11.19 3.55
CA SER A 107 -15.69 -10.84 4.57
C SER A 107 -14.87 -9.60 4.15
N LEU A 108 -14.43 -8.81 5.12
CA LEU A 108 -13.41 -7.80 4.90
C LEU A 108 -12.06 -8.50 4.70
N THR A 109 -11.49 -8.40 3.51
CA THR A 109 -10.21 -9.04 3.21
C THR A 109 -9.04 -8.10 3.51
N ILE A 110 -8.10 -8.54 4.34
CA ILE A 110 -6.79 -7.89 4.51
C ILE A 110 -5.81 -8.56 3.55
N LEU A 111 -5.30 -7.76 2.62
CA LEU A 111 -4.35 -8.14 1.59
C LEU A 111 -2.93 -7.83 2.05
N ASP A 112 -2.15 -8.86 2.35
CA ASP A 112 -0.75 -8.76 2.75
C ASP A 112 0.18 -8.89 1.53
N PHE A 113 1.15 -7.99 1.38
CA PHE A 113 2.26 -8.13 0.41
C PHE A 113 3.32 -9.15 0.88
N GLY A 114 2.87 -10.25 1.47
CA GLY A 114 3.75 -11.31 1.96
C GLY A 114 4.68 -10.87 3.09
N GLN A 115 4.27 -9.96 4.00
CA GLN A 115 4.97 -9.78 5.28
C GLN A 115 5.07 -11.10 6.06
N THR A 116 4.03 -11.92 5.93
CA THR A 116 3.86 -13.17 6.69
C THR A 116 4.50 -14.40 6.04
N SER A 117 5.04 -14.28 4.82
CA SER A 117 5.68 -15.37 4.07
C SER A 117 6.98 -14.92 3.40
N GLN A 118 7.96 -15.81 3.26
CA GLN A 118 9.18 -15.55 2.48
C GLN A 118 8.84 -15.50 0.98
N SER A 119 8.27 -14.38 0.55
CA SER A 119 7.86 -14.18 -0.84
C SER A 119 9.03 -13.63 -1.65
N THR A 120 9.17 -14.12 -2.87
CA THR A 120 10.18 -13.68 -3.84
C THR A 120 9.82 -12.32 -4.45
N TRP A 121 10.80 -11.68 -5.09
CA TRP A 121 10.60 -10.46 -5.86
C TRP A 121 9.53 -10.66 -6.94
N GLU A 122 9.63 -11.76 -7.68
CA GLU A 122 8.72 -12.11 -8.76
C GLU A 122 7.29 -12.23 -8.27
N GLU A 123 7.07 -12.93 -7.15
CA GLU A 123 5.74 -13.12 -6.56
C GLU A 123 5.15 -11.80 -6.05
N ASN A 124 5.98 -10.91 -5.47
CA ASN A 124 5.52 -9.58 -5.03
C ASN A 124 5.05 -8.73 -6.22
N ILE A 125 5.86 -8.63 -7.28
CA ILE A 125 5.49 -7.85 -8.47
C ILE A 125 4.27 -8.47 -9.17
N GLU A 126 4.18 -9.79 -9.22
CA GLU A 126 3.03 -10.49 -9.78
C GLU A 126 1.76 -10.26 -8.94
N GLY A 127 1.88 -10.16 -7.62
CA GLY A 127 0.79 -9.75 -6.73
C GLY A 127 0.24 -8.37 -7.06
N HIS A 128 1.11 -7.39 -7.31
CA HIS A 128 0.71 -6.05 -7.76
C HIS A 128 -0.01 -6.09 -9.12
N ILE A 129 0.45 -6.92 -10.05
CA ILE A 129 -0.19 -7.09 -11.36
C ILE A 129 -1.59 -7.67 -11.19
N ARG A 130 -1.72 -8.78 -10.44
CA ARG A 130 -3.00 -9.44 -10.18
C ARG A 130 -4.00 -8.48 -9.52
N LEU A 131 -3.57 -7.76 -8.50
CA LEU A 131 -4.42 -6.79 -7.79
C LEU A 131 -4.84 -5.64 -8.70
N ARG A 132 -3.92 -5.07 -9.48
CA ARG A 132 -4.25 -4.03 -10.47
C ARG A 132 -5.26 -4.54 -11.48
N ASN A 133 -5.03 -5.71 -12.05
CA ASN A 133 -5.92 -6.29 -13.04
C ASN A 133 -7.32 -6.48 -12.45
N LEU A 134 -7.43 -7.01 -11.22
CA LEU A 134 -8.70 -7.21 -10.53
C LEU A 134 -9.48 -5.90 -10.29
N ILE A 135 -8.79 -4.83 -9.90
CA ILE A 135 -9.40 -3.50 -9.67
C ILE A 135 -9.78 -2.84 -11.00
N HIS A 136 -8.98 -3.03 -12.05
CA HIS A 136 -9.17 -2.38 -13.35
C HIS A 136 -10.13 -3.14 -14.28
N SER A 137 -10.25 -4.45 -14.15
CA SER A 137 -11.09 -5.31 -15.01
C SER A 137 -12.59 -5.12 -14.80
N GLN A 138 -12.99 -4.21 -13.90
CA GLN A 138 -14.30 -4.24 -13.23
C GLN A 138 -14.34 -5.52 -12.36
N ILE A 139 -14.95 -5.58 -11.19
CA ILE A 139 -16.40 -5.38 -11.01
C ILE A 139 -17.19 -5.97 -12.21
N ASN A 140 -16.64 -7.03 -12.82
CA ASN A 140 -17.33 -8.06 -13.56
C ASN A 140 -17.07 -9.34 -12.79
N LEU A 141 -17.75 -9.45 -11.66
CA LEU A 141 -18.11 -10.74 -11.06
C LEU A 141 -19.24 -11.40 -11.87
N ASN A 142 -19.15 -11.30 -13.20
CA ASN A 142 -20.03 -11.98 -14.15
C ASN A 142 -19.39 -13.30 -14.63
N GLY A 143 -18.44 -13.83 -13.85
CA GLY A 143 -17.93 -15.19 -13.99
C GLY A 143 -18.66 -16.11 -13.03
N TYR A 144 -19.75 -16.70 -13.51
CA TYR A 144 -20.47 -17.80 -12.87
C TYR A 144 -19.54 -18.98 -12.56
N GLU A 145 -19.61 -19.53 -11.35
CA GLU A 145 -19.42 -20.96 -11.05
C GLU A 145 -20.33 -21.34 -9.84
N ASP A 146 -21.65 -21.14 -10.00
CA ASP A 146 -22.80 -21.56 -9.17
C ASP A 146 -22.90 -21.26 -7.64
N CYS A 147 -24.00 -20.57 -7.29
CA CYS A 147 -24.85 -20.82 -6.11
C CYS A 147 -26.32 -20.43 -6.45
N GLU A 148 -26.88 -21.01 -7.52
CA GLU A 148 -28.26 -20.91 -8.09
C GLU A 148 -28.92 -19.51 -8.32
N THR A 149 -28.49 -18.44 -7.66
CA THR A 149 -28.96 -17.06 -7.89
C THR A 149 -27.82 -16.07 -7.59
N PRO A 150 -26.92 -15.77 -8.56
CA PRO A 150 -25.90 -14.76 -8.33
C PRO A 150 -26.57 -13.41 -8.13
N THR A 151 -26.46 -12.87 -6.92
CA THR A 151 -26.89 -11.51 -6.63
C THR A 151 -25.83 -10.59 -7.24
N LEU A 152 -26.21 -9.75 -8.21
CA LEU A 152 -25.34 -8.71 -8.76
C LEU A 152 -24.80 -7.87 -7.59
N VAL A 153 -23.52 -8.03 -7.27
CA VAL A 153 -22.86 -7.15 -6.33
C VAL A 153 -22.34 -5.97 -7.14
N ASP A 154 -23.18 -4.93 -7.23
CA ASP A 154 -22.84 -3.66 -7.90
C ASP A 154 -21.68 -2.90 -7.21
N LYS A 155 -21.23 -3.41 -6.06
CA LYS A 155 -20.19 -2.82 -5.22
C LYS A 155 -19.00 -3.77 -5.07
N MET A 156 -17.79 -3.27 -5.28
CA MET A 156 -16.55 -3.96 -4.92
C MET A 156 -16.57 -4.35 -3.45
N VAL A 157 -16.15 -5.58 -3.14
CA VAL A 157 -15.94 -6.04 -1.76
C VAL A 157 -14.86 -5.17 -1.12
N PRO A 158 -15.11 -4.61 0.08
CA PRO A 158 -14.10 -3.82 0.77
C PRO A 158 -12.90 -4.70 1.12
N PHE A 159 -11.71 -4.23 0.77
CA PHE A 159 -10.45 -4.82 1.19
C PHE A 159 -9.53 -3.74 1.76
N ILE A 160 -8.60 -4.17 2.62
CA ILE A 160 -7.54 -3.33 3.16
C ILE A 160 -6.20 -3.88 2.71
N VAL A 161 -5.30 -3.01 2.27
CA VAL A 161 -3.93 -3.40 1.95
C VAL A 161 -3.05 -3.24 3.19
N GLN A 162 -2.51 -4.35 3.69
CA GLN A 162 -1.52 -4.32 4.76
C GLN A 162 -0.16 -3.92 4.20
N LEU A 163 0.38 -2.81 4.73
CA LEU A 163 1.68 -2.29 4.31
C LEU A 163 2.81 -2.88 5.16
N ASN A 164 4.01 -2.89 4.59
CA ASN A 164 5.21 -3.28 5.32
C ASN A 164 5.52 -2.26 6.43
N ARG A 165 6.25 -2.69 7.46
CA ARG A 165 6.88 -1.74 8.40
C ARG A 165 7.79 -0.80 7.61
N LEU A 166 7.75 0.50 7.92
CA LEU A 166 8.53 1.55 7.23
C LEU A 166 10.03 1.24 7.12
N ARG A 167 10.58 0.51 8.09
CA ARG A 167 12.01 0.21 8.19
C ARG A 167 12.47 -0.99 7.37
N LEU A 168 11.54 -1.84 6.94
CA LEU A 168 11.89 -2.93 6.05
C LEU A 168 12.26 -2.34 4.69
N VAL A 169 13.25 -2.93 4.04
CA VAL A 169 13.78 -2.45 2.77
C VAL A 169 13.44 -3.43 1.67
N GLU A 170 13.19 -2.90 0.47
CA GLU A 170 13.14 -3.66 -0.77
C GLU A 170 14.55 -3.67 -1.36
N GLU A 171 15.28 -4.76 -1.14
CA GLU A 171 16.71 -4.85 -1.42
C GLU A 171 17.05 -4.83 -2.91
N TYR A 172 16.07 -5.14 -3.77
CA TYR A 172 16.23 -5.18 -5.22
C TYR A 172 16.06 -3.80 -5.86
N VAL A 173 15.57 -2.79 -5.14
CA VAL A 173 15.33 -1.45 -5.68
C VAL A 173 16.17 -0.42 -4.92
N ILE A 174 17.19 0.10 -5.59
CA ILE A 174 18.07 1.14 -5.08
C ILE A 174 17.66 2.48 -5.67
N ILE A 175 17.44 3.47 -4.82
CA ILE A 175 17.10 4.85 -5.18
C ILE A 175 18.14 5.76 -4.52
N ASP A 176 18.83 6.55 -5.34
CA ASP A 176 19.94 7.41 -4.89
C ASP A 176 20.92 6.70 -3.94
N LYS A 177 21.39 5.53 -4.38
CA LYS A 177 22.38 4.67 -3.68
C LYS A 177 21.90 4.01 -2.38
N ALA A 178 20.65 4.21 -1.96
CA ALA A 178 20.06 3.54 -0.81
C ALA A 178 18.94 2.58 -1.24
N PRO A 179 18.74 1.44 -0.56
CA PRO A 179 17.56 0.62 -0.82
C PRO A 179 16.30 1.37 -0.39
N VAL A 180 15.23 1.23 -1.17
CA VAL A 180 13.94 1.86 -0.85
C VAL A 180 13.27 1.13 0.31
N SER A 181 12.49 1.86 1.12
CA SER A 181 11.59 1.24 2.08
C SER A 181 10.59 0.35 1.36
N ALA A 182 10.46 -0.91 1.78
CA ALA A 182 9.47 -1.84 1.26
C ALA A 182 8.04 -1.31 1.44
N ALA A 183 7.80 -0.54 2.51
CA ALA A 183 6.52 0.10 2.76
C ALA A 183 6.23 1.18 1.71
N ILE A 184 7.18 2.06 1.42
CA ILE A 184 7.06 3.07 0.36
C ILE A 184 6.90 2.40 -1.00
N PHE A 185 7.65 1.33 -1.27
CA PHE A 185 7.61 0.62 -2.54
C PHE A 185 6.22 0.01 -2.79
N ASN A 186 5.72 -0.79 -1.86
CA ASN A 186 4.44 -1.46 -2.00
C ASN A 186 3.26 -0.48 -1.94
N PHE A 187 3.29 0.50 -1.04
CA PHE A 187 2.31 1.60 -1.03
C PHE A 187 2.32 2.33 -2.36
N GLY A 188 3.49 2.71 -2.85
CA GLY A 188 3.63 3.51 -4.06
C GLY A 188 3.14 2.80 -5.30
N LEU A 189 3.48 1.52 -5.48
CA LEU A 189 2.95 0.73 -6.59
C LEU A 189 1.43 0.58 -6.48
N PHE A 190 0.90 0.19 -5.33
CA PHE A 190 -0.54 0.01 -5.17
C PHE A 190 -1.30 1.32 -5.42
N PHE A 191 -0.89 2.40 -4.75
CA PHE A 191 -1.59 3.68 -4.80
C PHE A 191 -1.51 4.31 -6.20
N PHE A 192 -0.34 4.30 -6.83
CA PHE A 192 -0.14 4.83 -8.18
C PHE A 192 -1.06 4.16 -9.21
N HIS A 193 -1.17 2.83 -9.16
CA HIS A 193 -1.93 2.07 -10.15
C HIS A 193 -3.42 2.05 -9.87
N ASN A 194 -3.84 2.09 -8.60
CA ASN A 194 -5.20 1.75 -8.23
C ASN A 194 -6.03 2.92 -7.67
N ALA A 195 -5.41 3.96 -7.10
CA ALA A 195 -6.15 4.98 -6.36
C ALA A 195 -7.23 5.68 -7.21
N LYS A 196 -6.87 6.15 -8.41
CA LYS A 196 -7.83 6.79 -9.33
C LYS A 196 -8.99 5.86 -9.69
N LYS A 197 -8.68 4.59 -9.96
CA LYS A 197 -9.69 3.59 -10.33
C LYS A 197 -10.63 3.29 -9.17
N LEU A 198 -10.11 3.19 -7.95
CA LEU A 198 -10.92 2.99 -6.74
C LEU A 198 -11.88 4.18 -6.54
N ILE A 199 -11.37 5.41 -6.68
CA ILE A 199 -12.17 6.64 -6.52
C ILE A 199 -13.27 6.73 -7.58
N GLU A 200 -12.97 6.40 -8.84
CA GLU A 200 -13.95 6.34 -9.93
C GLU A 200 -15.14 5.41 -9.61
N HIS A 201 -14.93 4.37 -8.79
CA HIS A 201 -15.97 3.44 -8.35
C HIS A 201 -16.54 3.78 -6.97
N GLY A 202 -16.22 4.94 -6.40
CA GLY A 202 -16.72 5.37 -5.09
C GLY A 202 -15.98 4.77 -3.88
N TYR A 203 -14.78 4.23 -4.07
CA TYR A 203 -13.96 3.66 -3.01
C TYR A 203 -12.75 4.54 -2.67
N SER A 204 -12.41 4.58 -1.38
CA SER A 204 -11.11 5.06 -0.90
C SER A 204 -10.08 3.92 -0.91
N PRO A 205 -8.80 4.19 -1.18
CA PRO A 205 -7.72 3.24 -0.90
C PRO A 205 -7.51 3.08 0.61
N TYR A 206 -7.76 1.88 1.13
CA TYR A 206 -7.61 1.56 2.56
C TYR A 206 -6.33 0.80 2.86
N PHE A 207 -5.64 1.21 3.91
CA PHE A 207 -4.37 0.64 4.36
C PHE A 207 -4.43 0.18 5.81
N TYR A 208 -3.76 -0.94 6.10
CA TYR A 208 -3.47 -1.38 7.47
C TYR A 208 -1.98 -1.12 7.73
N LEU A 209 -1.70 -0.35 8.78
CA LEU A 209 -0.35 0.10 9.14
C LEU A 209 0.14 -0.68 10.36
N PRO A 210 0.86 -1.80 10.18
CA PRO A 210 1.30 -2.59 11.30
C PRO A 210 2.41 -1.88 12.08
N HIS A 211 2.40 -2.07 13.41
CA HIS A 211 3.48 -1.65 14.32
C HIS A 211 3.78 -0.14 14.30
N ILE A 212 2.73 0.70 14.37
CA ILE A 212 2.88 2.11 14.73
C ILE A 212 3.15 2.20 16.23
N GLU A 213 4.41 2.49 16.58
CA GLU A 213 4.86 2.51 17.98
C GLU A 213 4.80 3.92 18.59
N THR A 214 4.88 4.96 17.74
CA THR A 214 4.94 6.36 18.19
C THR A 214 4.08 7.30 17.35
N LEU A 215 3.74 8.46 17.90
CA LEU A 215 3.09 9.55 17.16
C LEU A 215 3.93 10.00 15.94
N HIS A 216 5.26 9.88 16.01
CA HIS A 216 6.13 10.24 14.91
C HIS A 216 5.99 9.28 13.73
N ASP A 217 5.79 7.99 13.98
CA ASP A 217 5.50 6.99 12.94
C ASP A 217 4.17 7.32 12.25
N ALA A 218 3.12 7.61 13.03
CA ALA A 218 1.81 8.01 12.48
C ALA A 218 1.88 9.31 11.67
N LYS A 219 2.61 10.32 12.18
CA LYS A 219 2.79 11.60 11.47
C LYS A 219 3.56 11.41 10.16
N LEU A 220 4.58 10.55 10.15
CA LEU A 220 5.33 10.25 8.95
C LEU A 220 4.44 9.59 7.88
N TRP A 221 3.60 8.63 8.26
CA TRP A 221 2.62 8.06 7.35
C TRP A 221 1.63 9.09 6.80
N ASN A 222 1.10 9.95 7.66
CA ASN A 222 0.23 11.04 7.23
C ASN A 222 0.95 11.96 6.21
N ASP A 223 2.22 12.30 6.42
CA ASP A 223 2.98 13.11 5.47
C ASP A 223 3.20 12.37 4.13
N ILE A 224 3.48 11.06 4.18
CA ILE A 224 3.60 10.19 2.99
C ILE A 224 2.28 10.16 2.20
N PHE A 225 1.14 9.98 2.87
CA PHE A 225 -0.17 9.98 2.21
C PHE A 225 -0.49 11.34 1.58
N ASN A 226 -0.34 12.44 2.33
CA ASN A 226 -0.60 13.77 1.78
C ASN A 226 0.28 14.07 0.56
N PHE A 227 1.56 13.69 0.61
CA PHE A 227 2.47 13.82 -0.52
C PHE A 227 1.99 12.99 -1.72
N ALA A 228 1.61 11.74 -1.50
CA ALA A 228 1.14 10.85 -2.56
C ALA A 228 -0.14 11.36 -3.23
N GLU A 229 -1.09 11.85 -2.43
CA GLU A 229 -2.32 12.47 -2.91
C GLU A 229 -2.05 13.70 -3.77
N GLU A 230 -1.20 14.60 -3.28
CA GLU A 230 -0.80 15.81 -3.99
C GLU A 230 -0.13 15.48 -5.34
N GLN A 231 0.86 14.59 -5.33
CA GLN A 231 1.59 14.18 -6.54
C GLN A 231 0.69 13.56 -7.61
N LEU A 232 -0.36 12.83 -7.20
CA LEU A 232 -1.31 12.20 -8.13
C LEU A 232 -2.51 13.08 -8.48
N GLY A 233 -2.63 14.26 -7.85
CA GLY A 233 -3.75 15.19 -8.01
C GLY A 233 -5.06 14.65 -7.44
N LEU A 234 -4.98 13.93 -6.31
CA LEU A 234 -6.13 13.30 -5.66
C LEU A 234 -6.66 14.18 -4.51
N PRO A 235 -7.94 14.03 -4.11
CA PRO A 235 -8.48 14.71 -2.95
C PRO A 235 -7.69 14.38 -1.69
N LYS A 236 -7.49 15.39 -0.84
CA LYS A 236 -6.78 15.23 0.44
C LYS A 236 -7.55 14.32 1.40
N GLY A 237 -6.87 13.33 1.98
CA GLY A 237 -7.44 12.35 2.90
C GLY A 237 -8.24 11.25 2.21
N ILE A 238 -7.95 10.98 0.93
CA ILE A 238 -8.51 9.84 0.20
C ILE A 238 -7.81 8.54 0.57
N ALA A 239 -6.51 8.59 0.89
CA ALA A 239 -5.81 7.47 1.48
C ALA A 239 -6.25 7.36 2.95
N GLN A 240 -6.91 6.25 3.29
CA GLN A 240 -7.39 6.00 4.65
C GLN A 240 -6.60 4.85 5.27
N ALA A 241 -6.27 4.98 6.55
CA ALA A 241 -5.48 3.98 7.24
C ALA A 241 -6.13 3.55 8.56
N VAL A 242 -6.01 2.27 8.86
CA VAL A 242 -6.28 1.64 10.14
C VAL A 242 -4.92 1.29 10.76
N VAL A 243 -4.77 1.59 12.05
CA VAL A 243 -3.55 1.35 12.84
C VAL A 243 -3.81 0.24 13.85
#